data_AF-A0A8C5ANY8-F1
#
_entry.id   AF-A0A8C5ANY8-F1
#
_cell.length_a   1.000
_cell.length_b   1.000
_cell.length_c   1.000
_cell.angle_alpha   90.00
_cell.angle_beta   90.00
_cell.angle_gamma   90.00
#
_symmetry.space_group_name_H-M   'P 1'
#
loop_
_entity.id
_entity.type
_entity.pdbx_description
1 polymer ?
#
loop_
_entity_poly.entity_id
_entity_poly.type
_entity_poly.pdbx_seq_one_letter_code
_entity_poly.pdbx_strand_id
1 'polypeptide(L)' 'KMKKGPRSKLKAEIKSKTTSNIKLRPAAEAMVELGFLLFLNKLAVEARTKAFEDKSLTIRAHHLPAISKMLLKKSRG' A
#
# COMPACT_ATOMS: atom_id res chain seq x y z
N LYS A 1 10.75 -10.87 -16.79
CA LYS A 1 9.31 -10.63 -17.10
C LYS A 1 8.66 -9.98 -15.87
N MET A 2 8.23 -8.71 -15.95
CA MET A 2 7.44 -8.11 -14.86
C MET A 2 6.08 -8.82 -14.78
N LYS A 3 5.72 -9.35 -13.62
CA LYS A 3 4.38 -9.91 -13.42
C LYS A 3 3.37 -8.76 -13.44
N LYS A 4 2.32 -8.87 -14.26
CA LYS A 4 1.17 -7.94 -14.21
C LYS A 4 0.55 -8.05 -12.81
N GLY A 5 0.28 -6.92 -12.18
CA GLY A 5 -0.33 -6.89 -10.85
C GLY A 5 -1.80 -7.34 -10.87
N PRO A 6 -2.37 -7.63 -9.70
CA PRO A 6 -3.70 -8.23 -9.57
C PRO A 6 -4.82 -7.19 -9.72
N ARG A 7 -4.91 -6.54 -10.89
CA ARG A 7 -5.87 -5.46 -11.21
C ARG A 7 -7.32 -5.82 -10.89
N SER A 8 -7.71 -7.07 -11.19
CA SER A 8 -9.07 -7.57 -10.93
C SER A 8 -9.40 -7.66 -9.44
N LYS A 9 -8.43 -8.04 -8.59
CA LYS A 9 -8.63 -8.15 -7.14
C LYS A 9 -8.74 -6.78 -6.49
N LEU A 10 -7.88 -5.84 -6.90
CA LEU A 10 -7.89 -4.48 -6.35
C LEU A 10 -9.22 -3.76 -6.67
N LYS A 11 -9.73 -3.91 -7.89
CA LYS A 11 -11.04 -3.38 -8.28
C LYS A 11 -12.18 -3.96 -7.44
N ALA A 12 -12.17 -5.26 -7.19
CA ALA A 12 -13.19 -5.91 -6.36
C ALA A 12 -13.16 -5.41 -4.92
N GLU A 13 -11.96 -5.25 -4.34
CA GLU A 13 -11.79 -4.73 -2.98
C GLU A 13 -12.25 -3.27 -2.86
N ILE A 14 -11.93 -2.41 -3.83
CA ILE A 14 -12.40 -1.02 -3.83
C ILE A 14 -13.94 -1.00 -3.87
N LYS A 15 -14.54 -1.79 -4.76
CA LYS A 15 -16.01 -1.86 -4.87
C LYS A 15 -16.68 -2.37 -3.61
N SER A 16 -16.08 -3.33 -2.89
CA SER A 16 -16.66 -3.85 -1.65
C SER A 16 -16.57 -2.86 -0.49
N LYS A 17 -15.57 -1.97 -0.49
CA LYS A 17 -15.33 -0.98 0.57
C LYS A 17 -15.96 0.39 0.31
N THR A 18 -16.35 0.68 -0.91
CA THR A 18 -16.94 1.98 -1.25
C THR A 18 -18.44 1.98 -0.96
N THR A 19 -18.93 3.04 -0.30
CA THR A 19 -20.35 3.24 0.04
C THR A 19 -21.21 3.71 -1.14
N SER A 20 -20.60 4.18 -2.23
CA SER A 20 -21.29 4.67 -3.42
C SER A 20 -21.02 3.79 -4.65
N ASN A 21 -21.94 3.84 -5.62
CA ASN A 21 -21.81 3.09 -6.86
C ASN A 21 -20.77 3.75 -7.81
N ILE A 22 -19.49 3.49 -7.56
CA ILE A 22 -18.38 4.07 -8.33
C ILE A 22 -18.03 3.19 -9.54
N LYS A 23 -17.94 3.82 -10.72
CA LYS A 23 -17.42 3.20 -11.95
C LYS A 23 -15.93 3.51 -12.09
N LEU A 24 -15.07 2.55 -11.75
CA LEU A 24 -13.63 2.65 -12.01
C LEU A 24 -13.36 2.37 -13.50
N ARG A 25 -12.79 3.36 -14.20
CA ARG A 25 -12.31 3.21 -15.59
C ARG A 25 -10.89 2.63 -15.61
N PRO A 26 -10.44 1.99 -16.70
CA PRO A 26 -9.13 1.33 -16.76
C PRO A 26 -7.93 2.23 -16.38
N ALA A 27 -7.92 3.50 -16.78
CA ALA A 27 -6.87 4.43 -16.39
C ALA A 27 -6.88 4.74 -14.88
N ALA A 28 -8.07 4.93 -14.30
CA ALA A 28 -8.22 5.14 -12.86
C ALA A 28 -7.80 3.89 -12.06
N GLU A 29 -8.12 2.69 -12.55
CA GLU A 29 -7.64 1.43 -11.96
C GLU A 29 -6.11 1.37 -11.91
N ALA A 30 -5.44 1.74 -12.99
CA ALA A 30 -3.97 1.79 -13.03
C ALA A 30 -3.39 2.83 -12.07
N MET A 31 -4.03 3.99 -11.91
CA MET A 31 -3.62 5.01 -10.96
C MET A 31 -3.79 4.56 -9.50
N VAL A 32 -4.87 3.84 -9.17
CA VAL A 32 -5.02 3.26 -7.83
C VAL A 32 -3.99 2.16 -7.57
N GLU A 33 -3.70 1.32 -8.57
CA GLU A 33 -2.63 0.32 -8.49
C GLU A 33 -1.27 0.98 -8.24
N LEU A 34 -0.96 2.07 -8.95
CA LEU A 34 0.25 2.85 -8.72
C LEU A 34 0.29 3.45 -7.30
N GLY A 35 -0.80 4.05 -6.85
CA GLY A 35 -0.91 4.62 -5.50
C GLY A 35 -0.67 3.56 -4.41
N PHE A 36 -1.23 2.36 -4.58
CA PHE A 36 -1.00 1.23 -3.70
C PHE A 36 0.47 0.77 -3.69
N LEU A 37 1.10 0.67 -4.86
CA LEU A 37 2.52 0.31 -4.97
C LEU A 37 3.43 1.36 -4.32
N LEU A 38 3.15 2.64 -4.52
CA LEU A 38 3.90 3.73 -3.88
C LEU A 38 3.73 3.72 -2.36
N PHE A 39 2.53 3.42 -1.86
CA PHE A 39 2.30 3.25 -0.43
C PHE A 39 3.12 2.09 0.15
N LEU A 40 3.09 0.91 -0.49
CA LEU A 40 3.87 -0.25 -0.06
C LEU A 40 5.37 0.00 -0.13
N ASN A 41 5.85 0.69 -1.16
CA ASN A 41 7.26 1.05 -1.29
C ASN A 41 7.71 1.95 -0.13
N LYS A 42 6.94 3.00 0.19
CA LYS A 42 7.20 3.86 1.35
C LYS A 42 7.19 3.06 2.66
N LEU A 43 6.19 2.19 2.84
CA LEU A 43 6.10 1.33 4.02
C LEU A 43 7.33 0.42 4.17
N ALA A 44 7.80 -0.18 3.08
CA ALA A 44 8.97 -1.05 3.09
C ALA A 44 10.27 -0.29 3.41
N VAL A 45 10.46 0.89 2.83
CA VAL A 45 11.63 1.74 3.10
C VAL A 45 11.66 2.15 4.57
N GLU A 46 10.56 2.70 5.09
CA GLU A 46 10.47 3.15 6.48
C GLU A 46 10.63 1.98 7.46
N ALA A 47 9.98 0.84 7.20
CA ALA A 47 10.09 -0.35 8.05
C ALA A 47 11.51 -0.94 8.04
N ARG A 48 12.22 -0.85 6.92
CA ARG A 48 13.63 -1.23 6.84
C ARG A 48 14.51 -0.29 7.65
N THR A 49 14.29 1.02 7.57
CA THR A 49 15.00 2.02 8.39
C THR A 49 14.81 1.70 9.87
N LYS A 50 13.57 1.43 10.30
CA LYS A 50 13.29 1.10 11.70
C LYS A 50 13.95 -0.22 12.14
N ALA A 51 13.91 -1.25 11.28
CA ALA A 51 14.61 -2.50 11.55
C ALA A 51 16.12 -2.27 11.72
N PHE A 52 16.72 -1.40 10.91
CA PHE A 52 18.13 -1.06 10.99
C PHE A 52 18.47 -0.31 12.29
N GLU A 53 17.66 0.67 12.69
CA GLU A 53 17.79 1.37 13.99
C GLU A 53 17.74 0.39 15.17
N ASP A 54 16.83 -0.59 15.10
CA ASP A 54 16.66 -1.62 16.13
C ASP A 54 17.69 -2.77 16.01
N LYS A 55 18.73 -2.61 15.16
CA LYS A 55 19.78 -3.60 14.88
C LYS A 55 19.25 -4.98 14.46
N SER A 56 18.10 -4.98 13.78
CA SER A 56 17.43 -6.18 13.30
C SER A 56 17.79 -6.49 11.85
N LEU A 57 18.16 -7.74 11.59
CA LEU A 57 18.49 -8.22 10.24
C LEU A 57 17.27 -8.35 9.31
N THR A 58 16.06 -8.40 9.87
CA THR A 58 14.82 -8.58 9.13
C THR A 58 13.73 -7.64 9.63
N ILE A 59 12.75 -7.33 8.77
CA ILE A 59 11.56 -6.59 9.19
C ILE A 59 10.67 -7.54 10.01
N ARG A 60 10.38 -7.17 11.25
CA ARG A 60 9.54 -7.91 12.18
C ARG A 60 8.25 -7.15 12.46
N ALA A 61 7.27 -7.86 13.02
CA ALA A 61 5.95 -7.32 13.28
C ALA A 61 5.96 -6.01 14.09
N HIS A 62 6.85 -5.86 15.08
CA HIS A 62 6.89 -4.65 15.92
C HIS A 62 7.46 -3.41 15.21
N HIS A 63 8.15 -3.54 14.07
CA HIS A 63 8.61 -2.38 13.31
C HIS A 63 7.46 -1.70 12.55
N LEU A 64 6.33 -2.39 12.32
CA LEU A 64 5.26 -1.92 11.43
C LEU A 64 4.21 -0.97 12.06
N PRO A 65 3.71 -1.15 13.30
CA PRO A 65 2.50 -0.45 13.76
C PRO A 65 2.61 1.08 13.75
N ALA A 66 3.73 1.63 14.21
CA ALA A 66 3.92 3.08 14.24
C ALA A 66 4.03 3.66 12.82
N ILE A 67 4.74 2.94 11.95
CA ILE A 67 5.02 3.35 10.57
C ILE A 67 3.76 3.26 9.71
N SER A 68 3.00 2.16 9.82
CA SER A 68 1.76 1.98 9.09
C SER A 68 0.74 3.06 9.47
N LYS A 69 0.60 3.36 10.77
CA LYS A 69 -0.27 4.44 11.26
C LYS A 69 0.14 5.81 10.69
N MET A 70 1.43 6.13 10.70
CA MET A 70 1.96 7.37 10.13
C MET A 70 1.68 7.46 8.62
N LEU A 71 2.01 6.42 7.85
CA LEU A 71 1.87 6.45 6.39
C LEU A 71 0.41 6.44 5.95
N LEU A 72 -0.46 5.70 6.64
CA LEU A 72 -1.91 5.74 6.38
C LEU A 72 -2.45 7.16 6.61
N LYS A 73 -1.99 7.86 7.66
CA LYS A 73 -2.36 9.26 7.90
C LYS A 73 -1.88 10.20 6.79
N LYS A 74 -0.64 10.00 6.30
CA LYS A 74 -0.05 10.77 5.17
C LYS A 74 -0.71 10.48 3.82
N SER A 75 -1.36 9.31 3.67
CA SER A 75 -1.96 8.86 2.41
C SER A 75 -3.44 9.22 2.29
N ARG A 76 -3.99 9.93 3.27
CA ARG A 76 -5.33 10.53 3.17
C ARG A 76 -5.26 11.65 2.12
N GLY A 77 -6.22 11.65 1.20
CA GLY A 77 -6.42 12.73 0.23
C GLY A 77 -6.93 14.00 0.88
#